data_AF-Q4JUG0-F1
#
_entry.id   AF-Q4JUG0-F1
#
_cell.length_a   1.000
_cell.length_b   1.000
_cell.length_c   1.000
_cell.angle_alpha   90.00
_cell.angle_beta   90.00
_cell.angle_gamma   90.00
#
_symmetry.space_group_name_H-M   'P 1'
#
loop_
_entity.id
_entity.type
_entity.pdbx_description
1 polymer ?
#
loop_
_entity_poly.entity_id
_entity_poly.type
_entity_poly.pdbx_seq_one_letter_code
_entity_poly.pdbx_strand_id
1 'polypeptide(L)'
;MLGGRNVASIIATISCLATIGGLTACSEEKPEPYLIGVPEKSEDEAPMPERYADAFGRYLVRELNADDRKGERQPAPADQRVRQLRTGDINVTFGCTGELLGLLDRNRAMELRQELKKADSEGDVSKRDADKKFLVYDALLSSLPQEIGASLPGDATPCSDSSLPQNAVVLYAKRVMGREELGKLNSVAVGTSMEMLGA
;
A
#
# COMPACT_ATOMS: atom_id res chain seq x y z
N MET A 1 81.67 4.61 -14.60
CA MET A 1 81.05 3.92 -13.45
C MET A 1 79.61 3.60 -13.80
N LEU A 2 79.22 2.32 -13.68
CA LEU A 2 77.85 1.73 -13.75
C LEU A 2 77.12 1.92 -15.09
N GLY A 3 76.71 0.92 -15.86
CA GLY A 3 76.42 -0.51 -15.67
C GLY A 3 75.21 -0.79 -16.59
N GLY A 4 75.27 -1.65 -17.61
CA GLY A 4 75.04 -3.08 -17.49
C GLY A 4 73.90 -3.56 -18.41
N ARG A 5 74.28 -4.02 -19.61
CA ARG A 5 73.83 -5.15 -20.47
C ARG A 5 72.38 -5.73 -20.41
N ASN A 6 71.84 -6.04 -21.60
CA ASN A 6 71.15 -7.28 -22.10
C ASN A 6 69.97 -6.91 -23.04
N VAL A 7 69.99 -7.12 -24.37
CA VAL A 7 69.89 -8.33 -25.22
C VAL A 7 68.51 -9.02 -25.23
N ALA A 8 67.89 -9.05 -26.44
CA ALA A 8 66.85 -9.94 -26.99
C ALA A 8 65.44 -9.89 -26.34
N SER A 9 64.30 -10.17 -26.99
CA SER A 9 63.96 -10.73 -28.29
C SER A 9 62.48 -10.47 -28.63
N ILE A 10 62.17 -10.62 -29.92
CA ILE A 10 60.91 -10.80 -30.67
C ILE A 10 59.74 -11.50 -29.92
N ILE A 11 58.48 -11.11 -30.22
CA ILE A 11 57.25 -11.93 -30.48
C ILE A 11 56.10 -10.94 -30.81
N ALA A 12 55.74 -10.73 -32.08
CA ALA A 12 54.72 -11.44 -32.88
C ALA A 12 53.24 -11.16 -32.48
N THR A 13 52.54 -10.51 -33.41
CA THR A 13 51.11 -10.16 -33.46
C THR A 13 50.16 -11.36 -33.41
N ILE A 14 49.04 -11.23 -32.69
CA ILE A 14 47.80 -11.98 -32.94
C ILE A 14 46.62 -10.99 -32.89
N SER A 15 46.08 -10.67 -34.08
CA SER A 15 44.78 -10.03 -34.24
C SER A 15 43.70 -11.10 -34.11
N CYS A 16 42.85 -11.03 -33.09
CA CYS A 16 41.69 -11.90 -32.96
C CYS A 16 40.43 -11.13 -33.38
N LEU A 17 40.00 -11.34 -34.63
CA LEU A 17 38.64 -11.01 -35.09
C LEU A 17 37.70 -12.03 -34.45
N ALA A 18 37.01 -11.64 -33.37
CA ALA A 18 35.89 -12.39 -32.82
C ALA A 18 34.59 -11.69 -33.20
N THR A 19 33.94 -12.19 -34.25
CA THR A 19 32.51 -12.01 -34.50
C THR A 19 31.73 -12.59 -33.33
N ILE A 20 31.28 -11.75 -32.40
CA ILE A 20 30.33 -12.14 -31.36
C ILE A 20 28.94 -11.88 -31.92
N GLY A 21 28.29 -12.97 -32.37
CA GLY A 21 26.86 -12.97 -32.60
C GLY A 21 26.16 -12.53 -31.32
N GLY A 22 25.36 -11.46 -31.44
CA GLY A 22 24.53 -10.96 -30.37
C GLY A 22 23.53 -12.03 -29.94
N LEU A 23 23.87 -12.77 -28.90
CA LEU A 23 22.88 -13.42 -28.06
C LEU A 23 22.07 -12.29 -27.41
N THR A 24 20.91 -11.98 -27.99
CA THR A 24 19.84 -11.31 -27.25
C THR A 24 19.37 -12.28 -26.17
N ALA A 25 20.13 -12.37 -25.09
CA ALA A 25 19.62 -12.91 -23.85
C ALA A 25 18.54 -11.94 -23.41
N CYS A 26 17.27 -12.28 -23.67
CA CYS A 26 16.15 -11.72 -22.94
C CYS A 26 16.40 -12.11 -21.48
N SER A 27 17.05 -11.22 -20.73
CA SER A 27 17.01 -11.30 -19.28
C SER A 27 15.55 -11.13 -18.91
N GLU A 28 14.90 -12.21 -18.52
CA GLU A 28 13.52 -12.19 -18.03
C GLU A 28 13.52 -11.31 -16.76
N GLU A 29 13.14 -10.05 -16.93
CA GLU A 29 13.08 -9.08 -15.86
C GLU A 29 11.95 -9.51 -14.94
N LYS A 30 12.33 -10.06 -13.78
CA LYS A 30 11.36 -10.51 -12.79
C LYS A 30 10.54 -9.31 -12.34
N PRO A 31 9.21 -9.44 -12.20
CA PRO A 31 8.40 -8.35 -11.70
C PRO A 31 8.89 -7.91 -10.32
N GLU A 32 9.11 -6.62 -10.13
CA GLU A 32 9.37 -6.04 -8.81
C GLU A 32 8.24 -6.41 -7.84
N PRO A 33 8.53 -6.69 -6.56
CA PRO A 33 7.50 -7.09 -5.61
C PRO A 33 6.43 -6.00 -5.42
N TYR A 34 5.26 -6.39 -4.93
CA TYR A 34 4.28 -5.47 -4.38
C TYR A 34 4.76 -4.99 -3.02
N LEU A 35 5.11 -3.71 -2.93
CA LEU A 35 5.52 -3.08 -1.69
C LEU A 35 4.29 -2.68 -0.86
N ILE A 36 4.07 -3.38 0.26
CA ILE A 36 2.94 -3.19 1.18
C ILE A 36 3.42 -2.37 2.38
N GLY A 37 3.01 -1.10 2.43
CA GLY A 37 3.23 -0.22 3.57
C GLY A 37 2.29 -0.57 4.71
N VAL A 38 2.84 -1.11 5.80
CA VAL A 38 2.11 -1.41 7.03
C VAL A 38 2.05 -0.13 7.89
N PRO A 39 0.85 0.34 8.31
CA PRO A 39 0.75 1.49 9.21
C PRO A 39 1.56 1.26 10.47
N GLU A 40 2.45 2.20 10.76
CA GLU A 40 3.08 2.32 12.06
C GLU A 40 2.74 3.66 12.71
N LYS A 41 2.96 3.71 14.03
CA LYS A 41 2.73 4.90 14.84
C LYS A 41 3.47 6.11 14.25
N SER A 42 2.74 7.20 13.99
CA SER A 42 3.33 8.53 13.82
C SER A 42 3.52 9.19 15.19
N GLU A 43 4.13 10.37 15.26
CA GLU A 43 4.55 11.01 16.53
C GLU A 43 3.45 11.09 17.61
N ASP A 44 2.16 11.12 17.23
CA ASP A 44 1.02 11.25 18.15
C ASP A 44 0.33 9.91 18.52
N GLU A 45 -0.12 9.07 17.56
CA GLU A 45 -0.69 7.72 17.83
C GLU A 45 -0.80 6.88 16.54
N ALA A 46 -0.75 5.54 16.66
CA ALA A 46 -1.10 4.64 15.55
C ALA A 46 -2.63 4.56 15.44
N PRO A 47 -3.24 4.94 14.32
CA PRO A 47 -4.71 4.92 14.22
C PRO A 47 -5.30 3.51 14.26
N MET A 48 -4.58 2.56 13.69
CA MET A 48 -4.85 1.14 13.80
C MET A 48 -3.86 0.53 14.80
N PRO A 49 -4.31 -0.20 15.84
CA PRO A 49 -3.43 -0.92 16.76
C PRO A 49 -2.45 -1.83 16.01
N GLU A 50 -1.18 -1.83 16.44
CA GLU A 50 -0.08 -2.53 15.77
C GLU A 50 -0.39 -4.01 15.51
N ARG A 51 -1.00 -4.71 16.47
CA ARG A 51 -1.42 -6.11 16.31
C ARG A 51 -2.39 -6.32 15.15
N TYR A 52 -3.32 -5.38 14.93
CA TYR A 52 -4.30 -5.43 13.85
C TYR A 52 -3.64 -5.08 12.53
N ALA A 53 -2.74 -4.09 12.53
CA ALA A 53 -1.97 -3.72 11.34
C ALA A 53 -1.08 -4.87 10.86
N ASP A 54 -0.36 -5.52 11.76
CA ASP A 54 0.50 -6.66 11.46
C ASP A 54 -0.31 -7.85 10.92
N ALA A 55 -1.45 -8.18 11.54
CA ALA A 55 -2.36 -9.22 11.05
C ALA A 55 -2.92 -8.92 9.65
N PHE A 56 -3.46 -7.73 9.45
CA PHE A 56 -4.01 -7.31 8.16
C PHE A 56 -2.94 -7.30 7.06
N GLY A 57 -1.74 -6.80 7.38
CA GLY A 57 -0.59 -6.81 6.48
C GLY A 57 -0.20 -8.23 6.04
N ARG A 58 -0.26 -9.23 6.93
CA ARG A 58 -0.03 -10.63 6.56
C ARG A 58 -1.07 -11.18 5.58
N TYR A 59 -2.34 -10.80 5.74
CA TYR A 59 -3.39 -11.22 4.80
C TYR A 59 -3.17 -10.62 3.42
N LEU A 60 -2.76 -9.35 3.33
CA LEU A 60 -2.38 -8.74 2.06
C LEU A 60 -1.20 -9.45 1.38
N VAL A 61 -0.13 -9.78 2.13
CA VAL A 61 1.00 -10.55 1.58
C VAL A 61 0.52 -11.88 1.02
N ARG A 62 -0.28 -12.62 1.81
CA ARG A 62 -0.78 -13.92 1.41
C ARG A 62 -1.60 -13.84 0.13
N GLU A 63 -2.48 -12.86 0.02
CA GLU A 63 -3.39 -12.73 -1.12
C GLU A 63 -2.68 -12.21 -2.38
N LEU A 64 -1.71 -11.30 -2.22
CA LEU A 64 -0.96 -10.72 -3.34
C LEU A 64 0.20 -11.60 -3.83
N ASN A 65 0.62 -12.59 -3.04
CA ASN A 65 1.63 -13.55 -3.48
C ASN A 65 1.11 -14.42 -4.63
N ALA A 66 1.69 -14.24 -5.80
CA ALA A 66 1.51 -15.07 -6.98
C ALA A 66 2.83 -15.80 -7.33
N ASP A 67 2.79 -16.66 -8.34
CA ASP A 67 3.98 -17.41 -8.79
C ASP A 67 5.07 -16.49 -9.37
N ASP A 68 4.66 -15.43 -10.05
CA ASP A 68 5.49 -14.48 -10.79
C ASP A 68 5.83 -13.21 -9.99
N ARG A 69 5.00 -12.83 -9.02
CA ARG A 69 5.19 -11.61 -8.22
C ARG A 69 4.85 -11.81 -6.75
N LYS A 70 5.70 -11.30 -5.85
CA LYS A 70 5.55 -11.44 -4.39
C LYS A 70 5.07 -10.14 -3.75
N GLY A 71 4.42 -10.24 -2.60
CA GLY A 71 4.11 -9.13 -1.71
C GLY A 71 5.12 -9.04 -0.57
N GLU A 72 5.68 -7.86 -0.36
CA GLU A 72 6.66 -7.59 0.71
C GLU A 72 6.15 -6.50 1.62
N ARG A 73 6.23 -6.71 2.93
CA ARG A 73 5.83 -5.70 3.92
C ARG A 73 7.01 -4.81 4.23
N GLN A 74 6.72 -3.53 4.36
CA GLN A 74 7.63 -2.58 4.99
C GLN A 74 6.86 -1.62 5.91
N PRO A 75 7.51 -1.12 6.96
CA PRO A 75 7.01 -0.02 7.77
C PRO A 75 6.61 1.19 6.93
N ALA A 76 5.48 1.81 7.27
CA ALA A 76 5.04 3.05 6.64
C ALA A 76 4.42 3.97 7.71
N PRO A 77 5.03 5.13 8.01
CA PRO A 77 4.48 6.08 8.98
C PRO A 77 3.06 6.48 8.58
N ALA A 78 2.11 6.38 9.50
CA ALA A 78 0.68 6.47 9.19
C ALA A 78 0.29 7.70 8.35
N ASP A 79 0.89 8.85 8.65
CA ASP A 79 0.70 10.16 8.03
C ASP A 79 1.37 10.31 6.64
N GLN A 80 2.27 9.40 6.27
CA GLN A 80 3.07 9.49 5.04
C GLN A 80 2.61 8.54 3.93
N ARG A 81 1.75 7.57 4.24
CA ARG A 81 1.49 6.41 3.37
C ARG A 81 0.80 6.78 2.07
N VAL A 82 -0.09 7.77 2.10
CA VAL A 82 -0.70 8.30 0.86
C VAL A 82 0.37 8.94 -0.02
N ARG A 83 1.29 9.73 0.56
CA ARG A 83 2.40 10.30 -0.21
C ARG A 83 3.31 9.21 -0.78
N GLN A 84 3.65 8.20 0.01
CA GLN A 84 4.47 7.06 -0.40
C GLN A 84 3.83 6.25 -1.53
N LEU A 85 2.50 6.10 -1.56
CA LEU A 85 1.79 5.52 -2.71
C LEU A 85 2.00 6.35 -3.98
N ARG A 86 1.90 7.69 -3.88
CA ARG A 86 2.07 8.60 -5.02
C ARG A 86 3.49 8.56 -5.56
N THR A 87 4.49 8.63 -4.69
CA THR A 87 5.93 8.61 -5.06
C THR A 87 6.40 7.23 -5.51
N GLY A 88 5.75 6.16 -5.06
CA GLY A 88 6.09 4.79 -5.41
C GLY A 88 7.02 4.08 -4.44
N ASP A 89 7.26 4.68 -3.28
CA ASP A 89 7.95 4.04 -2.18
C ASP A 89 7.17 2.80 -1.68
N ILE A 90 5.84 2.82 -1.83
CA ILE A 90 4.95 1.67 -1.65
C ILE A 90 3.93 1.58 -2.80
N ASN A 91 3.30 0.42 -2.96
CA ASN A 91 2.24 0.19 -3.95
C ASN A 91 0.87 -0.09 -3.32
N VAL A 92 0.87 -0.54 -2.07
CA VAL A 92 -0.32 -0.84 -1.28
C VAL A 92 -0.13 -0.32 0.14
N THR A 93 -1.18 0.20 0.74
CA THR A 93 -1.30 0.37 2.20
C THR A 93 -2.76 0.19 2.59
N PHE A 94 -3.09 0.30 3.87
CA PHE A 94 -4.44 0.08 4.36
C PHE A 94 -4.68 0.85 5.64
N GLY A 95 -5.91 1.28 5.89
CA GLY A 95 -6.26 2.04 7.08
C GLY A 95 -7.74 1.88 7.38
N CYS A 96 -8.29 2.82 8.12
CA CYS A 96 -9.73 2.89 8.36
C CYS A 96 -10.33 4.06 7.60
N THR A 97 -11.56 3.93 7.12
CA THR A 97 -12.21 4.97 6.30
C THR A 97 -12.21 6.34 6.97
N GLY A 98 -12.60 6.43 8.25
CA GLY A 98 -12.64 7.67 9.00
C GLY A 98 -11.26 8.26 9.28
N GLU A 99 -10.27 7.42 9.63
CA GLU A 99 -8.89 7.84 9.77
C GLU A 99 -8.33 8.43 8.47
N LEU A 100 -8.37 7.67 7.38
CA LEU A 100 -7.79 8.09 6.11
C LEU A 100 -8.46 9.35 5.57
N LEU A 101 -9.77 9.49 5.76
CA LEU A 101 -10.46 10.74 5.45
C LEU A 101 -9.93 11.90 6.30
N GLY A 102 -9.71 11.69 7.60
CA GLY A 102 -9.13 12.70 8.48
C GLY A 102 -7.72 13.14 8.05
N LEU A 103 -6.91 12.23 7.50
CA LEU A 103 -5.59 12.53 6.95
C LEU A 103 -5.65 13.30 5.62
N LEU A 104 -6.63 12.99 4.76
CA LEU A 104 -6.72 13.55 3.41
C LEU A 104 -7.52 14.85 3.34
N ASP A 105 -8.62 14.90 4.08
CA ASP A 105 -9.51 16.05 4.18
C ASP A 105 -10.05 16.19 5.61
N ARG A 106 -9.26 16.84 6.45
CA ARG A 106 -9.61 17.12 7.85
C ARG A 106 -10.90 17.92 7.97
N ASN A 107 -11.19 18.84 7.05
CA ASN A 107 -12.38 19.68 7.11
C ASN A 107 -13.63 18.82 6.86
N ARG A 108 -13.62 18.02 5.80
CA ARG A 108 -14.74 17.12 5.51
C ARG A 108 -14.95 16.08 6.60
N ALA A 109 -13.87 15.55 7.18
CA ALA A 109 -13.95 14.65 8.33
C ALA A 109 -14.64 15.33 9.53
N MET A 110 -14.31 16.60 9.83
CA MET A 110 -14.94 17.34 10.93
C MET A 110 -16.41 17.65 10.68
N GLU A 111 -16.77 18.01 9.45
CA GLU A 111 -18.18 18.22 9.07
C GLU A 111 -19.00 16.93 9.25
N LEU A 112 -18.52 15.80 8.71
CA LEU A 112 -19.21 14.52 8.83
C LEU A 112 -19.37 14.07 10.28
N ARG A 113 -18.38 14.31 11.15
CA ARG A 113 -18.52 14.06 12.60
C ARG A 113 -19.69 14.82 13.20
N GLN A 114 -19.86 16.09 12.82
CA GLN A 114 -20.96 16.91 13.32
C GLN A 114 -22.31 16.46 12.75
N GLU A 115 -22.37 16.19 11.44
CA GLU A 115 -23.58 15.72 10.75
C GLU A 115 -24.07 14.38 11.32
N LEU A 116 -23.17 13.43 11.55
CA LEU A 116 -23.52 12.11 12.10
C LEU A 116 -23.92 12.20 13.57
N LYS A 117 -23.19 12.97 14.38
CA LYS A 117 -23.55 13.22 15.79
C LYS A 117 -24.94 13.84 15.93
N LYS A 118 -25.27 14.79 15.04
CA LYS A 118 -26.59 15.43 15.01
C LYS A 118 -27.68 14.42 14.64
N ALA A 119 -27.47 13.64 13.57
CA ALA A 119 -28.43 12.62 13.15
C ALA A 119 -28.71 11.57 14.24
N ASP A 120 -27.66 11.14 14.97
CA ASP A 120 -27.79 10.19 16.08
C ASP A 120 -28.57 10.80 17.26
N SER A 121 -28.36 12.08 17.55
CA SER A 121 -29.08 12.80 18.62
C SER A 121 -30.55 13.02 18.29
N GLU A 122 -30.87 13.20 17.00
CA GLU A 122 -32.24 13.41 16.50
C GLU A 122 -33.02 12.09 16.31
N GLY A 123 -32.38 10.94 16.55
CA GLY A 123 -32.99 9.63 16.38
C GLY A 123 -33.35 9.33 14.92
N ASP A 124 -32.63 9.93 13.98
CA ASP A 124 -32.89 9.78 12.55
C ASP A 124 -32.48 8.38 12.07
N VAL A 125 -33.43 7.45 12.17
CA VAL A 125 -33.30 6.05 11.74
C VAL A 125 -33.06 5.90 10.23
N SER A 126 -33.18 6.99 9.45
CA SER A 126 -32.93 6.96 8.00
C SER A 126 -31.45 6.76 7.64
N LYS A 127 -30.53 7.01 8.57
CA LYS A 127 -29.10 6.72 8.40
C LYS A 127 -28.73 5.44 9.16
N ARG A 128 -28.98 4.28 8.55
CA ARG A 128 -28.51 2.98 9.11
C ARG A 128 -26.99 2.91 9.07
N ASP A 129 -26.39 2.02 9.87
CA ASP A 129 -24.92 1.89 9.94
C ASP A 129 -24.28 1.61 8.57
N ALA A 130 -24.97 0.85 7.71
CA ALA A 130 -24.56 0.65 6.32
C ALA A 130 -24.50 1.96 5.52
N ASP A 131 -25.48 2.85 5.71
CA ASP A 131 -25.53 4.15 5.04
C ASP A 131 -24.41 5.07 5.55
N LYS A 132 -24.12 5.03 6.85
CA LYS A 132 -23.00 5.78 7.45
C LYS A 132 -21.65 5.27 6.93
N LYS A 133 -21.46 3.95 6.85
CA LYS A 133 -20.25 3.32 6.28
C LYS A 133 -19.96 3.85 4.88
N PHE A 134 -20.94 3.80 3.98
CA PHE A 134 -20.75 4.25 2.61
C PHE A 134 -20.63 5.77 2.49
N LEU A 135 -21.32 6.55 3.34
CA LEU A 135 -21.15 8.01 3.38
C LEU A 135 -19.70 8.44 3.65
N VAL A 136 -19.04 7.82 4.64
CA VAL A 136 -17.62 8.14 4.94
C VAL A 136 -16.70 7.59 3.87
N TYR A 137 -16.99 6.39 3.35
CA TYR A 137 -16.21 5.80 2.26
C TYR A 137 -16.26 6.65 0.98
N ASP A 138 -17.42 7.19 0.59
CA ASP A 138 -17.57 8.04 -0.58
C ASP A 138 -16.84 9.38 -0.41
N ALA A 139 -16.84 9.93 0.82
CA ALA A 139 -16.05 11.11 1.15
C ALA A 139 -14.54 10.82 1.06
N LEU A 140 -14.09 9.66 1.54
CA LEU A 140 -12.71 9.21 1.37
C LEU A 140 -12.37 9.12 -0.12
N LEU A 141 -13.17 8.43 -0.93
CA LEU A 141 -12.94 8.30 -2.37
C LEU A 141 -12.82 9.65 -3.07
N SER A 142 -13.66 10.61 -2.70
CA SER A 142 -13.65 11.96 -3.24
C SER A 142 -12.40 12.77 -2.85
N SER A 143 -11.75 12.38 -1.75
CA SER A 143 -10.54 13.03 -1.23
C SER A 143 -9.24 12.41 -1.75
N LEU A 144 -9.31 11.28 -2.47
CA LEU A 144 -8.13 10.58 -2.95
C LEU A 144 -7.48 11.32 -4.15
N PRO A 145 -6.14 11.36 -4.20
CA PRO A 145 -5.41 11.69 -5.43
C PRO A 145 -5.82 10.77 -6.59
N GLN A 146 -5.85 11.29 -7.82
CA GLN A 146 -6.39 10.57 -8.98
C GLN A 146 -5.65 9.25 -9.26
N GLU A 147 -4.36 9.19 -8.97
CA GLU A 147 -3.47 8.04 -9.14
C GLU A 147 -3.64 6.95 -8.07
N ILE A 148 -4.42 7.21 -7.02
CA ILE A 148 -4.71 6.27 -5.93
C ILE A 148 -6.13 5.73 -6.08
N GLY A 149 -6.28 4.43 -5.85
CA GLY A 149 -7.57 3.76 -5.70
C GLY A 149 -7.76 3.23 -4.29
N ALA A 150 -8.98 2.79 -3.98
CA ALA A 150 -9.31 2.11 -2.75
C ALA A 150 -10.08 0.81 -3.04
N SER A 151 -9.89 -0.20 -2.19
CA SER A 151 -10.77 -1.37 -2.15
C SER A 151 -12.15 -0.97 -1.63
N LEU A 152 -13.11 -1.90 -1.72
CA LEU A 152 -14.36 -1.79 -0.97
C LEU A 152 -14.06 -1.71 0.55
N PRO A 153 -14.89 -0.99 1.32
CA PRO A 153 -14.76 -0.95 2.76
C PRO A 153 -15.25 -2.28 3.36
N GLY A 154 -14.42 -2.88 4.22
CA GLY A 154 -14.75 -4.09 4.96
C GLY A 154 -15.75 -3.87 6.09
N ASP A 155 -16.02 -4.92 6.85
CA ASP A 155 -16.88 -4.84 8.04
C ASP A 155 -16.07 -4.72 9.34
N ALA A 156 -14.79 -5.13 9.34
CA ALA A 156 -13.90 -4.89 10.48
C ALA A 156 -13.67 -3.38 10.69
N THR A 157 -13.71 -2.96 11.96
CA THR A 157 -13.52 -1.56 12.39
C THR A 157 -12.36 -1.45 13.39
N PRO A 158 -11.10 -1.66 12.96
CA PRO A 158 -9.98 -1.85 13.88
C PRO A 158 -9.43 -0.57 14.51
N CYS A 159 -9.77 0.61 13.99
CA CYS A 159 -9.29 1.89 14.54
C CYS A 159 -10.17 2.38 15.70
N SER A 160 -9.55 3.06 16.66
CA SER A 160 -10.17 3.44 17.94
C SER A 160 -11.16 4.62 17.87
N ASP A 161 -11.11 5.44 16.82
CA ASP A 161 -11.97 6.62 16.68
C ASP A 161 -13.42 6.23 16.36
N SER A 162 -14.33 6.37 17.34
CA SER A 162 -15.76 6.08 17.17
C SER A 162 -16.58 7.21 16.54
N SER A 163 -15.99 8.38 16.29
CA SER A 163 -16.71 9.56 15.78
C SER A 163 -17.03 9.50 14.28
N LEU A 164 -16.36 8.62 13.55
CA LEU A 164 -16.64 8.27 12.16
C LEU A 164 -16.57 6.74 12.02
N PRO A 165 -17.34 6.13 11.09
CA PRO A 165 -17.12 4.76 10.64
C PRO A 165 -15.64 4.47 10.31
N GLN A 166 -15.10 3.42 10.94
CA GLN A 166 -13.69 3.02 10.85
C GLN A 166 -13.48 1.73 10.05
N ASN A 167 -14.26 1.52 9.00
CA ASN A 167 -14.20 0.29 8.22
C ASN A 167 -12.81 0.13 7.57
N ALA A 168 -12.23 -1.07 7.69
CA ALA A 168 -10.93 -1.38 7.11
C ALA A 168 -11.00 -1.25 5.59
N VAL A 169 -10.01 -0.58 5.00
CA VAL A 169 -9.93 -0.33 3.56
C VAL A 169 -8.47 -0.34 3.11
N VAL A 170 -8.23 -0.82 1.89
CA VAL A 170 -6.91 -0.83 1.26
C VAL A 170 -6.80 0.32 0.28
N LEU A 171 -5.72 1.09 0.35
CA LEU A 171 -5.35 2.07 -0.67
C LEU A 171 -4.24 1.49 -1.56
N TYR A 172 -4.29 1.79 -2.87
CA TYR A 172 -3.33 1.25 -3.81
C TYR A 172 -2.97 2.22 -4.94
N ALA A 173 -1.78 2.06 -5.51
CA ALA A 173 -1.33 2.83 -6.66
C ALA A 173 -1.92 2.23 -7.96
N LYS A 174 -2.78 2.97 -8.65
CA LYS A 174 -3.47 2.51 -9.88
C LYS A 174 -2.51 2.16 -11.03
N ARG A 175 -1.30 2.75 -11.03
CA ARG A 175 -0.26 2.44 -12.03
C ARG A 175 0.35 1.05 -11.87
N VAL A 176 0.22 0.43 -10.69
CA VAL A 176 0.79 -0.89 -10.37
C VAL A 176 -0.28 -1.96 -10.24
N MET A 177 -1.47 -1.59 -9.75
CA MET A 177 -2.56 -2.54 -9.48
C MET A 177 -3.60 -2.54 -10.59
N GLY A 178 -3.81 -3.71 -11.18
CA GLY A 178 -4.86 -3.97 -12.15
C GLY A 178 -6.16 -4.42 -11.50
N ARG A 179 -7.09 -4.88 -12.36
CA ARG A 179 -8.41 -5.37 -11.95
C ARG A 179 -8.32 -6.66 -11.14
N GLU A 180 -7.36 -7.54 -11.46
CA GLU A 180 -7.16 -8.79 -10.73
C GLU A 180 -6.69 -8.52 -9.30
N GLU A 181 -5.68 -7.66 -9.14
CA GLU A 181 -5.18 -7.24 -7.83
C GLU A 181 -6.28 -6.58 -7.03
N LEU A 182 -7.09 -5.69 -7.63
CA LEU A 182 -8.23 -5.10 -6.94
C LEU A 182 -9.21 -6.17 -6.40
N GLY A 183 -9.41 -7.27 -7.13
CA GLY A 183 -10.20 -8.41 -6.64
C GLY A 183 -9.60 -9.02 -5.37
N LYS A 184 -8.28 -9.23 -5.35
CA LYS A 184 -7.50 -9.70 -4.19
C LYS A 184 -7.59 -8.72 -3.01
N LEU A 185 -7.42 -7.42 -3.27
CA LEU A 185 -7.53 -6.38 -2.23
C LEU A 185 -8.94 -6.32 -1.63
N ASN A 186 -9.98 -6.46 -2.44
CA ASN A 186 -11.37 -6.54 -1.97
C ASN A 186 -11.62 -7.81 -1.15
N SER A 187 -11.06 -8.95 -1.56
CA SER A 187 -11.11 -10.22 -0.82
C SER A 187 -10.58 -10.04 0.60
N VAL A 188 -9.42 -9.39 0.74
CA VAL A 188 -8.83 -9.12 2.07
C VAL A 188 -9.65 -8.10 2.86
N ALA A 189 -9.99 -6.95 2.26
CA ALA A 189 -10.69 -5.88 2.98
C ALA A 189 -12.06 -6.33 3.49
N VAL A 190 -12.86 -6.95 2.62
CA VAL A 190 -14.23 -7.39 2.94
C VAL A 190 -14.24 -8.70 3.73
N GLY A 191 -13.29 -9.59 3.46
CA GLY A 191 -13.22 -10.90 4.12
C GLY A 191 -12.60 -10.89 5.52
N THR A 192 -11.89 -9.83 5.91
CA THR A 192 -11.27 -9.74 7.23
C THR A 192 -12.27 -9.27 8.28
N SER A 193 -12.48 -10.07 9.33
CA SER A 193 -13.28 -9.72 10.50
C SER A 193 -12.42 -9.24 11.68
N MET A 194 -13.04 -8.66 12.70
CA MET A 194 -12.32 -8.30 13.95
C MET A 194 -11.74 -9.51 14.66
N GLU A 195 -12.42 -10.66 14.63
CA GLU A 195 -11.92 -11.92 15.21
C GLU A 195 -10.63 -12.39 14.52
N MET A 196 -10.58 -12.29 13.18
CA MET A 196 -9.36 -12.63 12.42
C MET A 196 -8.18 -11.72 12.75
N LEU A 197 -8.46 -10.47 13.14
CA LEU A 197 -7.44 -9.53 13.62
C LEU A 197 -7.02 -9.80 15.08
N GLY A 198 -7.68 -10.71 15.79
CA GLY A 198 -7.40 -11.05 17.19
C GLY A 198 -8.03 -10.09 18.19
N ALA A 199 -9.22 -9.57 17.89
CA ALA A 199 -10.04 -8.82 18.84
C ALA A 199 -10.72 -9.70 19.88
#